data_AF-A0A959B9A2-F1
#
_entry.id   AF-A0A959B9A2-F1
#
_cell.length_a   1.000
_cell.length_b   1.000
_cell.length_c   1.000
_cell.angle_alpha   90.00
_cell.angle_beta   90.00
_cell.angle_gamma   90.00
#
_symmetry.space_group_name_H-M   'P 1'
#
loop_
_entity.id
_entity.type
_entity.pdbx_description
1 polymer ?
#
loop_
_entity_poly.entity_id
_entity_poly.type
_entity_poly.pdbx_seq_one_letter_code
_entity_poly.pdbx_strand_id
1 'polypeptide(L)'
;MFKGITNSLKKVFGTKYDRDVSVYAPIVEEINEIAEQLKEVSNDQLRNKTLEFRARIAEFLSDIDKDIEDVHNEAMEAEDLLQKEELFSEMDKLREERDKQLEVVLKEILPEAFAVVKETARRFTENETLSVTATQHDRDIAAASGKSYVTIEGDKAIWKNQWVAAGGEITWNMVHYDVQLIGGMVLHDGKIAEMATGEGKTLVATLPAYLNGLSGQGVHIITVNDYLARRDQEWIGPLVEFLFLTVDCI
;
A
#
# COMPACT_ATOMS: atom_id res chain seq x y z
N MET A 1 46.44 -12.84 11.31
CA MET A 1 46.05 -13.93 10.38
C MET A 1 44.53 -14.11 10.27
N PHE A 2 43.73 -13.94 11.34
CA PHE A 2 42.26 -14.06 11.30
C PHE A 2 41.49 -12.94 10.57
N LYS A 3 42.02 -11.70 10.47
CA LYS A 3 41.37 -10.59 9.72
C LYS A 3 41.43 -10.72 8.18
N GLY A 4 42.35 -11.54 7.65
CA GLY A 4 42.50 -11.73 6.20
C GLY A 4 41.54 -12.77 5.61
N ILE A 5 41.13 -13.74 6.43
CA ILE A 5 40.23 -14.83 6.02
C ILE A 5 38.77 -14.32 5.95
N THR A 6 38.37 -13.43 6.86
CA THR A 6 37.01 -12.84 6.88
C THR A 6 36.72 -11.92 5.69
N ASN A 7 37.70 -11.15 5.22
CA ASN A 7 37.54 -10.31 4.02
C ASN A 7 37.53 -11.12 2.72
N SER A 8 38.15 -12.29 2.69
CA SER A 8 38.20 -13.16 1.50
C SER A 8 36.90 -13.96 1.32
N LEU A 9 36.26 -14.39 2.43
CA LEU A 9 34.93 -15.04 2.41
C LEU A 9 33.80 -14.06 2.05
N LYS A 10 33.86 -12.79 2.52
CA LYS A 10 32.90 -11.73 2.14
C LYS A 10 32.94 -11.40 0.64
N LYS A 11 34.09 -11.54 -0.01
CA LYS A 11 34.23 -11.30 -1.46
C LYS A 11 33.59 -12.39 -2.34
N VAL A 12 33.42 -13.60 -1.81
CA VAL A 12 32.86 -14.74 -2.56
C VAL A 12 31.37 -14.95 -2.26
N PHE A 13 30.89 -14.55 -1.09
CA PHE A 13 29.51 -14.78 -0.64
C PHE A 13 28.71 -13.49 -0.32
N GLY A 14 29.26 -12.30 -0.57
CA GLY A 14 28.62 -11.02 -0.21
C GLY A 14 28.44 -10.83 1.31
N THR A 15 27.99 -9.64 1.70
CA THR A 15 27.50 -9.38 3.06
C THR A 15 26.07 -9.91 3.24
N LYS A 16 25.59 -9.99 4.49
CA LYS A 16 24.17 -10.31 4.76
C LYS A 16 23.25 -9.31 4.03
N TYR A 17 23.59 -8.02 4.09
CA TYR A 17 22.88 -6.97 3.39
C TYR A 17 22.82 -7.24 1.88
N ASP A 18 23.94 -7.59 1.23
CA ASP A 18 23.96 -7.85 -0.22
C ASP A 18 23.05 -9.03 -0.61
N ARG A 19 23.00 -10.07 0.25
CA ARG A 19 22.10 -11.21 0.03
C ARG A 19 20.65 -10.82 0.22
N ASP A 20 20.33 -10.09 1.29
CA ASP A 20 18.97 -9.64 1.56
C ASP A 20 18.46 -8.73 0.42
N VAL A 21 19.30 -7.81 -0.07
CA VAL A 21 18.99 -6.97 -1.25
C VAL A 21 18.80 -7.81 -2.51
N SER A 22 19.63 -8.84 -2.74
CA SER A 22 19.53 -9.68 -3.94
C SER A 22 18.21 -10.46 -4.04
N VAL A 23 17.52 -10.70 -2.91
CA VAL A 23 16.19 -11.32 -2.90
C VAL A 23 15.14 -10.39 -3.51
N TYR A 24 15.25 -9.09 -3.26
CA TYR A 24 14.28 -8.09 -3.71
C TYR A 24 14.63 -7.48 -5.07
N ALA A 25 15.89 -7.52 -5.50
CA ALA A 25 16.35 -6.88 -6.72
C ALA A 25 15.57 -7.28 -8.00
N PRO A 26 15.23 -8.57 -8.23
CA PRO A 26 14.42 -8.93 -9.40
C PRO A 26 13.02 -8.30 -9.39
N ILE A 27 12.41 -8.17 -8.21
CA ILE A 27 11.09 -7.55 -8.06
C ILE A 27 11.19 -6.03 -8.25
N VAL A 28 12.29 -5.40 -7.84
CA VAL A 28 12.55 -3.98 -8.15
C VAL A 28 12.63 -3.74 -9.66
N GLU A 29 13.33 -4.61 -10.39
CA GLU A 29 13.40 -4.53 -11.85
C GLU A 29 12.01 -4.66 -12.47
N GLU A 30 11.21 -5.63 -12.04
CA GLU A 30 9.83 -5.82 -12.47
C GLU A 30 8.94 -4.59 -12.17
N ILE A 31 9.00 -4.04 -10.95
CA ILE A 31 8.28 -2.81 -10.58
C ILE A 31 8.65 -1.67 -11.51
N ASN A 32 9.93 -1.50 -11.81
CA ASN A 32 10.42 -0.42 -12.66
C ASN A 32 9.98 -0.60 -14.12
N GLU A 33 9.99 -1.83 -14.64
CA GLU A 33 9.49 -2.15 -15.98
C GLU A 33 7.99 -1.86 -16.10
N ILE A 34 7.18 -2.25 -15.10
CA ILE A 34 5.75 -1.95 -15.07
C ILE A 34 5.52 -0.44 -14.95
N ALA A 35 6.27 0.25 -14.10
CA ALA A 35 6.17 1.71 -13.94
C ALA A 35 6.47 2.46 -15.25
N GLU A 36 7.42 1.97 -16.06
CA GLU A 36 7.68 2.53 -17.39
C GLU A 36 6.47 2.37 -18.32
N GLN A 37 5.83 1.20 -18.31
CA GLN A 37 4.63 0.94 -19.12
C GLN A 37 3.43 1.80 -18.67
N LEU A 38 3.31 2.08 -17.36
CA LEU A 38 2.24 2.92 -16.81
C LEU A 38 2.37 4.39 -17.21
N LYS A 39 3.48 4.85 -17.80
CA LYS A 39 3.58 6.22 -18.32
C LYS A 39 2.59 6.50 -19.46
N GLU A 40 2.24 5.46 -20.22
CA GLU A 40 1.38 5.57 -21.41
C GLU A 40 -0.12 5.54 -21.08
N VAL A 41 -0.51 5.21 -19.84
CA VAL A 41 -1.93 5.14 -19.45
C VAL A 41 -2.48 6.49 -18.96
N SER A 42 -3.77 6.73 -19.11
CA SER A 42 -4.41 7.95 -18.58
C SER A 42 -4.43 7.98 -17.05
N ASN A 43 -4.68 9.15 -16.46
CA ASN A 43 -4.85 9.26 -15.00
C ASN A 43 -6.01 8.39 -14.49
N ASP A 44 -7.11 8.32 -15.24
CA ASP A 44 -8.25 7.44 -14.94
C ASP A 44 -7.84 5.97 -14.95
N GLN A 45 -7.09 5.53 -15.97
CA GLN A 45 -6.61 4.15 -16.07
C GLN A 45 -5.66 3.80 -14.92
N LEU A 46 -4.74 4.71 -14.57
CA LEU A 46 -3.79 4.49 -13.47
C LEU A 46 -4.51 4.26 -12.13
N ARG A 47 -5.41 5.16 -11.73
CA ARG A 47 -6.12 5.01 -10.44
C ARG A 47 -7.12 3.86 -10.44
N ASN A 48 -7.70 3.51 -11.58
CA ASN A 48 -8.62 2.39 -11.69
C ASN A 48 -7.93 1.02 -11.51
N LYS A 49 -6.60 0.96 -11.58
CA LYS A 49 -5.84 -0.22 -11.14
C LYS A 49 -6.17 -0.63 -9.71
N THR A 50 -6.47 0.31 -8.81
CA THR A 50 -6.94 -0.02 -7.46
C THR A 50 -8.19 -0.89 -7.49
N LEU A 51 -9.15 -0.60 -8.38
CA LEU A 51 -10.40 -1.37 -8.48
C LEU A 51 -10.13 -2.76 -9.07
N GLU A 52 -9.23 -2.85 -10.06
CA GLU A 52 -8.78 -4.11 -10.63
C GLU A 52 -8.09 -5.00 -9.57
N PHE A 53 -7.22 -4.43 -8.74
CA PHE A 53 -6.56 -5.16 -7.66
C PHE A 53 -7.55 -5.65 -6.60
N ARG A 54 -8.49 -4.80 -6.17
CA ARG A 54 -9.56 -5.21 -5.24
C ARG A 54 -10.40 -6.35 -5.80
N ALA A 55 -10.73 -6.31 -7.08
CA ALA A 55 -11.47 -7.39 -7.73
C ALA A 55 -10.66 -8.70 -7.76
N ARG A 56 -9.36 -8.64 -8.08
CA ARG A 56 -8.46 -9.81 -8.05
C ARG A 56 -8.36 -10.43 -6.66
N ILE A 57 -8.22 -9.61 -5.61
CA ILE A 57 -8.18 -10.08 -4.22
C ILE A 57 -9.50 -10.74 -3.85
N ALA A 58 -10.63 -10.10 -4.15
CA ALA A 58 -11.96 -10.64 -3.84
C ALA A 58 -12.23 -11.97 -4.56
N GLU A 59 -11.84 -12.08 -5.83
CA GLU A 59 -11.97 -13.33 -6.60
C GLU A 59 -11.09 -14.43 -5.99
N PHE A 60 -9.83 -14.13 -5.67
CA PHE A 60 -8.89 -15.09 -5.11
C PHE A 60 -9.36 -15.66 -3.75
N LEU A 61 -10.01 -14.82 -2.94
CA LEU A 61 -10.48 -15.20 -1.60
C LEU A 61 -11.93 -15.68 -1.57
N SER A 62 -12.61 -15.73 -2.72
CA SER A 62 -14.06 -15.98 -2.79
C SER A 62 -14.48 -17.32 -2.18
N ASP A 63 -13.72 -18.39 -2.43
CA ASP A 63 -14.01 -19.72 -1.91
C ASP A 63 -13.90 -19.76 -0.37
N ILE A 64 -12.79 -19.24 0.19
CA ILE A 64 -12.58 -19.26 1.63
C ILE A 64 -13.46 -18.27 2.38
N ASP A 65 -13.78 -17.12 1.77
CA ASP A 65 -14.72 -16.16 2.34
C ASP A 65 -16.13 -16.77 2.40
N LYS A 66 -16.50 -17.59 1.40
CA LYS A 66 -17.75 -18.35 1.41
C LYS A 66 -17.75 -19.44 2.49
N ASP A 67 -16.68 -20.21 2.63
CA ASP A 67 -16.58 -21.24 3.68
C ASP A 67 -16.74 -20.61 5.08
N ILE A 68 -16.13 -19.43 5.31
CA ILE A 68 -16.28 -18.67 6.56
C ILE A 68 -17.73 -18.22 6.77
N GLU A 69 -18.40 -17.73 5.74
CA GLU A 69 -19.80 -17.30 5.81
C GLU A 69 -20.74 -18.47 6.11
N ASP A 70 -20.54 -19.61 5.45
CA ASP A 70 -21.33 -20.83 5.65
C ASP A 70 -21.18 -21.34 7.10
N VAL A 71 -19.95 -21.46 7.62
CA VAL A 71 -19.69 -21.87 9.01
C VAL A 71 -20.27 -20.86 10.01
N HIS A 72 -20.16 -19.56 9.73
CA HIS A 72 -20.76 -18.53 10.58
C HIS A 72 -22.28 -18.67 10.66
N ASN A 73 -22.94 -18.91 9.53
CA ASN A 73 -24.40 -19.08 9.48
C ASN A 73 -24.84 -20.34 10.24
N GLU A 74 -24.11 -21.46 10.06
CA GLU A 74 -24.35 -22.68 10.85
C GLU A 74 -24.19 -22.43 12.36
N ALA A 75 -23.17 -21.66 12.78
CA ALA A 75 -22.95 -21.32 14.19
C ALA A 75 -24.06 -20.42 14.77
N MET A 76 -24.71 -19.61 13.93
CA MET A 76 -25.85 -18.78 14.34
C MET A 76 -27.13 -19.60 14.53
N GLU A 77 -27.32 -20.65 13.74
CA GLU A 77 -28.49 -21.54 13.80
C GLU A 77 -28.36 -22.65 14.85
N ALA A 78 -27.13 -22.99 15.27
CA ALA A 78 -26.89 -24.02 16.28
C ALA A 78 -27.53 -23.67 17.65
N GLU A 79 -28.41 -24.55 18.13
CA GLU A 79 -29.02 -24.46 19.47
C GLU A 79 -28.11 -25.03 20.56
N ASP A 80 -27.30 -26.03 20.22
CA ASP A 80 -26.38 -26.67 21.15
C ASP A 80 -25.11 -25.83 21.33
N LEU A 81 -24.78 -25.55 22.60
CA LEU A 81 -23.67 -24.67 22.94
C LEU A 81 -22.30 -25.29 22.59
N LEU A 82 -22.15 -26.61 22.67
CA LEU A 82 -20.91 -27.28 22.34
C LEU A 82 -20.67 -27.26 20.83
N GLN A 83 -21.70 -27.57 20.04
CA GLN A 83 -21.63 -27.46 18.57
C GLN A 83 -21.29 -26.04 18.13
N LYS A 84 -21.88 -25.03 18.77
CA LYS A 84 -21.60 -23.62 18.48
C LYS A 84 -20.15 -23.26 18.78
N GLU A 85 -19.59 -23.74 19.88
CA GLU A 85 -18.18 -23.55 20.24
C GLU A 85 -17.24 -24.20 19.21
N GLU A 86 -17.57 -25.41 18.74
CA GLU A 86 -16.80 -26.11 17.70
C GLU A 86 -16.78 -25.34 16.38
N LEU A 87 -17.95 -24.85 15.93
CA LEU A 87 -18.07 -24.08 14.68
C LEU A 87 -17.31 -22.74 14.75
N PHE A 88 -17.33 -22.05 15.89
CA PHE A 88 -16.50 -20.85 16.05
C PHE A 88 -15.00 -21.16 16.01
N SER A 89 -14.57 -22.28 16.60
CA SER A 89 -13.17 -22.70 16.50
C SER A 89 -12.76 -23.07 15.07
N GLU A 90 -13.67 -23.64 14.28
CA GLU A 90 -13.46 -23.90 12.86
C GLU A 90 -13.36 -22.61 12.04
N MET A 91 -14.27 -21.66 12.27
CA MET A 91 -14.25 -20.35 11.64
C MET A 91 -12.94 -19.60 11.91
N ASP A 92 -12.39 -19.68 13.13
CA ASP A 92 -11.11 -19.05 13.46
C ASP A 92 -9.95 -19.67 12.65
N LYS A 93 -9.94 -21.00 12.46
CA LYS A 93 -8.94 -21.67 11.60
C LYS A 93 -9.07 -21.25 10.14
N LEU A 94 -10.29 -21.11 9.64
CA LEU A 94 -10.54 -20.63 8.28
C LEU A 94 -10.07 -19.18 8.12
N ARG A 95 -10.28 -18.32 9.13
CA ARG A 95 -9.76 -16.94 9.12
C ARG A 95 -8.23 -16.88 9.08
N GLU A 96 -7.55 -17.71 9.88
CA GLU A 96 -6.09 -17.83 9.82
C GLU A 96 -5.59 -18.30 8.44
N GLU A 97 -6.32 -19.21 7.80
CA GLU A 97 -5.98 -19.66 6.45
C GLU A 97 -6.27 -18.59 5.39
N ARG A 98 -7.36 -17.84 5.56
CA ARG A 98 -7.73 -16.70 4.72
C ARG A 98 -6.68 -15.59 4.77
N ASP A 99 -6.08 -15.35 5.92
CA ASP A 99 -4.97 -14.39 6.06
C ASP A 99 -3.71 -14.85 5.31
N LYS A 100 -3.40 -16.16 5.32
CA LYS A 100 -2.29 -16.70 4.50
C LYS A 100 -2.57 -16.58 3.01
N GLN A 101 -3.80 -16.88 2.58
CA GLN A 101 -4.21 -16.72 1.19
C GLN A 101 -4.17 -15.24 0.76
N LEU A 102 -4.56 -14.33 1.64
CA LEU A 102 -4.45 -12.89 1.41
C LEU A 102 -2.98 -12.49 1.21
N GLU A 103 -2.04 -13.00 2.03
CA GLU A 103 -0.61 -12.73 1.85
C GLU A 103 -0.11 -13.23 0.48
N VAL A 104 -0.58 -14.39 0.01
CA VAL A 104 -0.23 -14.92 -1.31
C VAL A 104 -0.67 -13.96 -2.42
N VAL A 105 -1.95 -13.59 -2.48
CA VAL A 105 -2.45 -12.71 -3.55
C VAL A 105 -1.86 -11.30 -3.45
N LEU A 106 -1.60 -10.78 -2.24
CA LEU A 106 -0.92 -9.50 -2.08
C LEU A 106 0.50 -9.53 -2.63
N LYS A 107 1.25 -10.62 -2.45
CA LYS A 107 2.58 -10.78 -3.07
C LYS A 107 2.51 -10.91 -4.58
N GLU A 108 1.49 -11.57 -5.12
CA GLU A 108 1.28 -11.67 -6.56
C GLU A 108 1.03 -10.31 -7.22
N ILE A 109 0.23 -9.44 -6.60
CA ILE A 109 -0.06 -8.09 -7.14
C ILE A 109 0.98 -7.04 -6.76
N LEU A 110 1.91 -7.35 -5.85
CA LEU A 110 2.86 -6.39 -5.28
C LEU A 110 3.63 -5.59 -6.33
N PRO A 111 4.21 -6.20 -7.39
CA PRO A 111 4.99 -5.44 -8.38
C PRO A 111 4.14 -4.38 -9.08
N GLU A 112 2.93 -4.75 -9.49
CA GLU A 112 1.97 -3.85 -10.14
C GLU A 112 1.50 -2.75 -9.18
N ALA A 113 1.17 -3.11 -7.93
CA ALA A 113 0.68 -2.16 -6.94
C ALA A 113 1.75 -1.12 -6.56
N PHE A 114 3.01 -1.54 -6.38
CA PHE A 114 4.12 -0.62 -6.09
C PHE A 114 4.43 0.27 -7.29
N ALA A 115 4.35 -0.26 -8.51
CA ALA A 115 4.51 0.51 -9.73
C ALA A 115 3.42 1.61 -9.86
N VAL A 116 2.17 1.30 -9.51
CA VAL A 116 1.06 2.28 -9.51
C VAL A 116 1.33 3.42 -8.52
N VAL A 117 1.79 3.12 -7.30
CA VAL A 117 2.14 4.16 -6.31
C VAL A 117 3.31 5.01 -6.80
N LYS A 118 4.35 4.37 -7.34
CA LYS A 118 5.54 5.05 -7.87
C LYS A 118 5.19 5.97 -9.05
N GLU A 119 4.39 5.48 -10.00
CA GLU A 119 3.96 6.28 -11.15
C GLU A 119 3.03 7.43 -10.72
N THR A 120 2.15 7.20 -9.74
CA THR A 120 1.33 8.27 -9.16
C THR A 120 2.21 9.35 -8.55
N ALA A 121 3.21 8.97 -7.75
CA ALA A 121 4.16 9.90 -7.15
C ALA A 121 4.94 10.70 -8.21
N ARG A 122 5.32 10.06 -9.32
CA ARG A 122 5.95 10.73 -10.48
C ARG A 122 5.01 11.75 -11.12
N ARG A 123 3.74 11.40 -11.36
CA ARG A 123 2.76 12.31 -11.98
C ARG A 123 2.50 13.54 -11.14
N PHE A 124 2.37 13.39 -9.82
CA PHE A 124 2.27 14.52 -8.90
C PHE A 124 3.56 15.39 -8.89
N THR A 125 4.73 14.78 -9.07
CA THR A 125 6.01 15.51 -9.16
C THR A 125 6.12 16.34 -10.44
N GLU A 126 5.68 15.79 -11.57
CA GLU A 126 5.87 16.38 -12.89
C GLU A 126 4.76 17.33 -13.33
N ASN A 127 3.61 17.32 -12.64
CA ASN A 127 2.43 18.10 -13.02
C ASN A 127 1.87 18.86 -11.83
N GLU A 128 1.57 20.14 -12.02
CA GLU A 128 0.90 20.97 -11.00
C GLU A 128 -0.53 20.47 -10.69
N THR A 129 -1.18 19.87 -11.69
CA THR A 129 -2.50 19.27 -11.56
C THR A 129 -2.65 17.98 -12.34
N LEU A 130 -3.48 17.06 -11.84
CA LEU A 130 -3.94 15.86 -12.51
C LEU A 130 -5.45 15.94 -12.69
N SER A 131 -5.93 15.78 -13.92
CA SER A 131 -7.35 15.71 -14.23
C SER A 131 -7.80 14.26 -14.43
N VAL A 132 -8.95 13.92 -13.86
CA VAL A 132 -9.61 12.60 -13.93
C VAL A 132 -11.12 12.80 -14.04
N THR A 133 -11.84 11.76 -14.43
CA THR A 133 -13.30 11.74 -14.38
C THR A 133 -13.76 11.72 -12.93
N ALA A 134 -14.61 12.69 -12.55
CA ALA A 134 -15.07 12.83 -11.17
C ALA A 134 -15.95 11.65 -10.75
N THR A 135 -15.49 10.92 -9.75
CA THR A 135 -16.25 9.87 -9.07
C THR A 135 -16.87 10.39 -7.77
N GLN A 136 -17.69 9.58 -7.10
CA GLN A 136 -18.22 9.94 -5.78
C GLN A 136 -17.09 10.17 -4.76
N HIS A 137 -16.04 9.34 -4.81
CA HIS A 137 -14.86 9.46 -3.95
C HIS A 137 -14.20 10.85 -4.06
N ASP A 138 -14.03 11.37 -5.28
CA ASP A 138 -13.47 12.72 -5.47
C ASP A 138 -14.38 13.80 -4.91
N ARG A 139 -15.70 13.63 -5.06
CA ARG A 139 -16.70 14.60 -4.56
C ARG A 139 -16.70 14.62 -3.03
N ASP A 140 -16.60 13.45 -2.40
CA ASP A 140 -16.54 13.34 -0.94
C ASP A 140 -15.27 14.00 -0.40
N ILE A 141 -14.13 13.80 -1.06
CA ILE A 141 -12.86 14.45 -0.72
C ILE A 141 -12.96 15.97 -0.90
N ALA A 142 -13.47 16.44 -2.04
CA ALA A 142 -13.61 17.86 -2.30
C ALA A 142 -14.59 18.56 -1.33
N ALA A 143 -15.54 17.82 -0.76
CA ALA A 143 -16.46 18.31 0.27
C ALA A 143 -15.88 18.27 1.69
N ALA A 144 -14.81 17.51 1.92
CA ALA A 144 -14.22 17.34 3.25
C ALA A 144 -13.46 18.60 3.69
N SER A 145 -13.69 19.00 4.94
CA SER A 145 -12.96 20.12 5.54
C SER A 145 -11.46 19.83 5.58
N GLY A 146 -10.64 20.79 5.17
CA GLY A 146 -9.17 20.66 5.17
C GLY A 146 -8.55 20.04 3.93
N LYS A 147 -9.34 19.48 2.99
CA LYS A 147 -8.83 18.84 1.77
C LYS A 147 -8.90 19.76 0.54
N SER A 148 -8.02 20.75 0.50
CA SER A 148 -8.00 21.80 -0.55
C SER A 148 -7.34 21.36 -1.88
N TYR A 149 -6.86 20.13 -1.96
CA TYR A 149 -6.13 19.57 -3.12
C TYR A 149 -7.03 18.96 -4.19
N VAL A 150 -8.34 18.85 -3.97
CA VAL A 150 -9.30 18.38 -4.99
C VAL A 150 -10.34 19.44 -5.27
N THR A 151 -10.63 19.68 -6.55
CA THR A 151 -11.72 20.56 -6.98
C THR A 151 -12.55 19.85 -8.05
N ILE A 152 -13.87 20.01 -8.00
CA ILE A 152 -14.79 19.42 -8.97
C ILE A 152 -15.20 20.47 -9.99
N GLU A 153 -14.93 20.21 -11.26
CA GLU A 153 -15.27 21.05 -12.40
C GLU A 153 -16.12 20.25 -13.38
N GLY A 154 -17.44 20.35 -13.26
CA GLY A 154 -18.38 19.58 -14.08
C GLY A 154 -18.27 18.06 -13.84
N ASP A 155 -17.83 17.33 -14.87
CA ASP A 155 -17.59 15.89 -14.86
C ASP A 155 -16.13 15.52 -14.52
N LYS A 156 -15.27 16.52 -14.23
CA LYS A 156 -13.86 16.32 -13.90
C LYS A 156 -13.56 16.61 -12.44
N ALA A 157 -12.61 15.86 -11.89
CA ALA A 157 -11.93 16.18 -10.65
C ALA A 157 -10.50 16.61 -10.98
N ILE A 158 -10.09 17.75 -10.43
CA ILE A 158 -8.76 18.34 -10.59
C ILE A 158 -8.02 18.17 -9.27
N TRP A 159 -6.96 17.38 -9.29
CA TRP A 159 -6.10 17.09 -8.16
C TRP A 159 -4.83 17.92 -8.25
N LYS A 160 -4.50 18.67 -7.20
CA LYS A 160 -3.30 19.53 -7.16
C LYS A 160 -2.11 18.78 -6.60
N ASN A 161 -0.90 19.11 -7.06
CA ASN A 161 0.32 18.62 -6.44
C ASN A 161 0.79 19.41 -5.22
N GLN A 162 0.02 20.41 -4.80
CA GLN A 162 0.35 21.28 -3.69
C GLN A 162 -0.81 21.36 -2.71
N TRP A 163 -0.52 21.24 -1.41
CA TRP A 163 -1.51 21.30 -0.33
C TRP A 163 -0.89 21.74 0.99
N VAL A 164 -1.74 21.91 2.01
CA VAL A 164 -1.29 22.20 3.37
C VAL A 164 -1.12 20.89 4.13
N ALA A 165 0.04 20.69 4.75
CA ALA A 165 0.29 19.63 5.72
C ALA A 165 1.06 20.19 6.93
N ALA A 166 0.62 19.82 8.13
CA ALA A 166 1.09 20.34 9.42
C ALA A 166 1.15 21.88 9.48
N GLY A 167 0.21 22.55 8.81
CA GLY A 167 0.12 24.02 8.75
C GLY A 167 1.08 24.70 7.76
N GLY A 168 1.88 23.95 7.01
CA GLY A 168 2.75 24.46 5.95
C GLY A 168 2.27 24.04 4.57
N GLU A 169 2.44 24.92 3.58
CA GLU A 169 2.23 24.54 2.18
C GLU A 169 3.38 23.68 1.69
N ILE A 170 3.04 22.56 1.06
CA ILE A 170 3.96 21.56 0.54
C ILE A 170 3.63 21.28 -0.91
N THR A 171 4.66 21.18 -1.74
CA THR A 171 4.56 20.71 -3.12
C THR A 171 5.13 19.32 -3.20
N TRP A 172 4.38 18.36 -3.72
CA TRP A 172 4.86 17.00 -3.95
C TRP A 172 5.95 17.02 -5.03
N ASN A 173 7.14 16.53 -4.67
CA ASN A 173 8.30 16.50 -5.55
C ASN A 173 9.16 15.24 -5.34
N MET A 174 8.50 14.13 -4.97
CA MET A 174 9.16 12.90 -4.55
C MET A 174 8.75 11.74 -5.45
N VAL A 175 9.73 10.92 -5.84
CA VAL A 175 9.54 9.66 -6.56
C VAL A 175 10.36 8.58 -5.87
N HIS A 176 9.78 7.38 -5.73
CA HIS A 176 10.44 6.29 -5.02
C HIS A 176 11.72 5.82 -5.72
N TYR A 177 12.81 5.78 -4.97
CA TYR A 177 14.06 5.11 -5.35
C TYR A 177 13.97 3.59 -5.14
N ASP A 178 14.84 2.84 -5.80
CA ASP A 178 14.89 1.38 -5.70
C ASP A 178 15.10 0.89 -4.26
N VAL A 179 15.94 1.56 -3.47
CA VAL A 179 16.13 1.26 -2.05
C VAL A 179 14.86 1.45 -1.23
N GLN A 180 13.97 2.35 -1.65
CA GLN A 180 12.68 2.58 -0.99
C GLN A 180 11.66 1.52 -1.39
N LEU A 181 11.69 1.03 -2.64
CA LEU A 181 10.91 -0.13 -3.07
C LEU A 181 11.28 -1.37 -2.25
N ILE A 182 12.58 -1.60 -2.05
CA ILE A 182 13.08 -2.67 -1.16
C ILE A 182 12.56 -2.46 0.27
N GLY A 183 12.67 -1.26 0.81
CA GLY A 183 12.12 -0.94 2.14
C GLY A 183 10.64 -1.26 2.27
N GLY A 184 9.84 -0.95 1.24
CA GLY A 184 8.41 -1.27 1.20
C GLY A 184 8.14 -2.78 1.20
N MET A 185 8.90 -3.55 0.43
CA MET A 185 8.79 -5.01 0.40
C MET A 185 9.21 -5.66 1.72
N VAL A 186 10.28 -5.14 2.35
CA VAL A 186 10.72 -5.59 3.68
C VAL A 186 9.62 -5.37 4.73
N LEU A 187 8.93 -4.23 4.68
CA LEU A 187 7.82 -3.95 5.60
C LEU A 187 6.61 -4.85 5.32
N HIS A 188 6.28 -5.10 4.05
CA HIS A 188 5.19 -6.03 3.69
C HIS A 188 5.49 -7.47 4.15
N ASP A 189 6.75 -7.90 4.09
CA ASP A 189 7.22 -9.19 4.63
C ASP A 189 7.14 -9.30 6.17
N GLY A 190 6.62 -8.28 6.87
CA GLY A 190 6.55 -8.24 8.34
C GLY A 190 7.91 -8.05 9.02
N LYS A 191 8.92 -7.56 8.29
CA LYS A 191 10.28 -7.34 8.79
C LYS A 191 10.53 -5.86 9.10
N ILE A 192 11.64 -5.58 9.80
CA ILE A 192 12.09 -4.21 10.10
C ILE A 192 12.99 -3.71 8.96
N ALA A 193 12.55 -2.64 8.29
CA ALA A 193 13.37 -1.92 7.32
C ALA A 193 14.26 -0.87 8.02
N GLU A 194 15.53 -1.18 8.24
CA GLU A 194 16.50 -0.22 8.76
C GLU A 194 16.93 0.76 7.65
N MET A 195 16.52 2.02 7.79
CA MET A 195 16.85 3.10 6.85
C MET A 195 17.48 4.27 7.59
N ALA A 196 18.48 4.92 7.00
CA ALA A 196 19.09 6.11 7.59
C ALA A 196 18.11 7.32 7.59
N THR A 197 18.41 8.33 8.40
CA THR A 197 17.67 9.59 8.36
C THR A 197 17.87 10.27 7.00
N GLY A 198 16.78 10.69 6.36
CA GLY A 198 16.82 11.29 5.02
C GLY A 198 16.47 10.33 3.88
N GLU A 199 16.43 9.01 4.13
CA GLU A 199 16.10 7.98 3.12
C GLU A 199 14.60 7.92 2.76
N GLY A 200 13.78 8.83 3.28
CA GLY A 200 12.35 8.93 2.95
C GLY A 200 11.46 7.84 3.57
N LYS A 201 11.65 7.53 4.86
CA LYS A 201 10.86 6.48 5.57
C LYS A 201 9.35 6.66 5.45
N THR A 202 8.85 7.89 5.56
CA THR A 202 7.43 8.18 5.43
C THR A 202 6.92 7.96 4.00
N LEU A 203 7.74 8.24 2.97
CA LEU A 203 7.42 7.91 1.57
C LEU A 203 7.42 6.39 1.35
N VAL A 204 8.34 5.66 1.97
CA VAL A 204 8.40 4.18 1.90
C VAL A 204 7.13 3.56 2.44
N ALA A 205 6.57 4.11 3.54
CA ALA A 205 5.36 3.60 4.16
C ALA A 205 4.13 3.63 3.24
N THR A 206 4.09 4.50 2.22
CA THR A 206 2.96 4.56 1.28
C THR A 206 2.82 3.28 0.45
N LEU A 207 3.93 2.59 0.16
CA LEU A 207 3.94 1.37 -0.65
C LEU A 207 3.21 0.20 0.06
N PRO A 208 3.63 -0.28 1.24
CA PRO A 208 2.92 -1.34 1.94
C PRO A 208 1.56 -0.86 2.47
N ALA A 209 1.39 0.43 2.81
CA ALA A 209 0.08 0.92 3.23
C ALA A 209 -0.94 0.86 2.10
N TYR A 210 -0.54 1.23 0.87
CA TYR A 210 -1.38 1.06 -0.30
C TYR A 210 -1.69 -0.42 -0.55
N LEU A 211 -0.66 -1.26 -0.69
CA LEU A 211 -0.82 -2.69 -1.01
C LEU A 211 -1.72 -3.40 0.00
N ASN A 212 -1.42 -3.32 1.30
CA ASN A 212 -2.21 -3.99 2.33
C ASN A 212 -3.60 -3.34 2.49
N GLY A 213 -3.72 -2.03 2.23
CA GLY A 213 -5.01 -1.32 2.24
C GLY A 213 -5.97 -1.78 1.14
N LEU A 214 -5.48 -2.44 0.08
CA LEU A 214 -6.33 -3.02 -0.97
C LEU A 214 -7.22 -4.16 -0.45
N SER A 215 -6.86 -4.80 0.67
CA SER A 215 -7.67 -5.87 1.29
C SER A 215 -8.96 -5.37 1.94
N GLY A 216 -9.06 -4.06 2.22
CA GLY A 216 -10.18 -3.48 2.96
C GLY A 216 -10.17 -3.76 4.47
N GLN A 217 -9.15 -4.44 5.00
CA GLN A 217 -9.03 -4.74 6.44
C GLN A 217 -8.40 -3.59 7.27
N GLY A 218 -7.97 -2.51 6.61
CA GLY A 218 -7.34 -1.35 7.24
C GLY A 218 -5.84 -1.54 7.49
N VAL A 219 -5.12 -0.41 7.58
CA VAL A 219 -3.68 -0.37 7.90
C VAL A 219 -3.46 0.70 8.95
N HIS A 220 -2.81 0.35 10.06
CA HIS A 220 -2.47 1.30 11.12
C HIS A 220 -0.99 1.69 11.02
N ILE A 221 -0.73 2.97 10.70
CA ILE A 221 0.61 3.55 10.73
C ILE A 221 0.80 4.24 12.09
N ILE A 222 1.70 3.71 12.90
CA ILE A 222 1.95 4.21 14.26
C ILE A 222 3.18 5.13 14.26
N THR A 223 3.02 6.33 14.79
CA THR A 223 4.11 7.28 14.99
C THR A 223 4.32 7.55 16.48
N VAL A 224 5.39 8.28 16.83
CA VAL A 224 5.75 8.53 18.23
C VAL A 224 4.94 9.66 18.89
N ASN A 225 4.17 10.45 18.12
CA ASN A 225 3.30 11.51 18.64
C ASN A 225 2.26 11.99 17.62
N ASP A 226 1.23 12.66 18.11
CA ASP A 226 0.10 13.17 17.33
C ASP A 226 0.51 14.14 16.23
N TYR A 227 1.57 14.93 16.45
CA TYR A 227 2.06 15.86 15.44
C TYR A 227 2.59 15.12 14.20
N LEU A 228 3.40 14.08 14.39
CA LEU A 228 3.92 13.27 13.28
C LEU A 228 2.80 12.47 12.61
N ALA A 229 1.85 11.94 13.39
CA ALA A 229 0.69 11.24 12.84
C ALA A 229 -0.13 12.14 11.89
N ARG A 230 -0.50 13.34 12.35
CA ARG A 230 -1.25 14.31 11.53
C ARG A 230 -0.45 14.80 10.34
N ARG A 231 0.82 15.18 10.55
CA ARG A 231 1.70 15.61 9.46
C ARG A 231 1.79 14.55 8.37
N ASP A 232 2.06 13.31 8.75
CA ASP A 232 2.26 12.23 7.79
C ASP A 232 0.94 11.91 7.08
N GLN A 233 -0.18 11.83 7.79
CA GLN A 233 -1.51 11.64 7.20
C GLN A 233 -1.87 12.75 6.20
N GLU A 234 -1.71 14.01 6.57
CA GLU A 234 -1.98 15.15 5.68
C GLU A 234 -0.99 15.18 4.49
N TRP A 235 0.25 14.76 4.71
CA TRP A 235 1.26 14.72 3.66
C TRP A 235 1.01 13.61 2.64
N ILE A 236 0.78 12.37 3.06
CA ILE A 236 0.62 11.24 2.14
C ILE A 236 -0.82 11.09 1.63
N GLY A 237 -1.78 11.71 2.30
CA GLY A 237 -3.21 11.57 2.04
C GLY A 237 -3.56 11.75 0.57
N PRO A 238 -3.20 12.85 -0.11
CA PRO A 238 -3.57 13.06 -1.51
C PRO A 238 -3.07 11.96 -2.46
N LEU A 239 -1.90 11.38 -2.17
CA LEU A 239 -1.33 10.30 -2.99
C LEU A 239 -2.20 9.04 -2.91
N VAL A 240 -2.53 8.58 -1.70
CA VAL A 240 -3.31 7.35 -1.49
C VAL A 240 -4.78 7.56 -1.79
N GLU A 241 -5.29 8.77 -1.54
CA GLU A 241 -6.67 9.15 -1.84
C GLU A 241 -6.92 9.26 -3.33
N PHE A 242 -5.96 9.76 -4.12
CA PHE A 242 -6.06 9.71 -5.57
C PHE A 242 -6.25 8.28 -6.09
N LEU A 243 -5.68 7.30 -5.38
CA LEU A 243 -5.77 5.88 -5.65
C LEU A 243 -6.95 5.18 -4.94
N PHE A 244 -8.02 5.90 -4.60
CA PHE A 244 -9.25 5.36 -3.99
C PHE A 244 -9.11 4.72 -2.60
N LEU A 245 -8.05 5.06 -1.86
CA LEU A 245 -8.00 4.78 -0.42
C LEU A 245 -8.56 5.96 0.36
N THR A 246 -8.96 5.70 1.61
CA THR A 246 -9.27 6.74 2.60
C THR A 246 -8.19 6.71 3.67
N VAL A 247 -7.82 7.87 4.19
CA VAL A 247 -6.90 7.99 5.32
C VAL A 247 -7.52 8.86 6.41
N ASP A 248 -7.24 8.53 7.65
CA ASP A 248 -7.67 9.29 8.82
C ASP A 248 -6.58 9.25 9.91
N CYS A 249 -6.66 10.14 10.90
CA CYS A 249 -5.75 10.22 12.04
C CYS A 249 -6.55 10.31 13.34
N ILE A 250 -6.26 9.41 14.27
CA ILE A 250 -6.84 9.36 15.62
C ILE A 250 -5.99 10.21 16.58
#